data_AF-A0A954C928-F1
#
_entry.id   AF-A0A954C928-F1
#
_cell.length_a   1.000
_cell.length_b   1.000
_cell.length_c   1.000
_cell.angle_alpha   90.00
_cell.angle_beta   90.00
_cell.angle_gamma   90.00
#
_symmetry.space_group_name_H-M   'P 1'
#
loop_
_entity.id
_entity.type
_entity.pdbx_description
1 polymer ?
#
loop_
_entity_poly.entity_id
_entity_poly.type
_entity_poly.pdbx_seq_one_letter_code
_entity_poly.pdbx_strand_id
1 'polypeptide(L)' 'IFLAVCLIRTIKGHFTPDHHFGFEAAAWYWHFVDVVWLFLFSCVYIWGSA' A
#
# COMPACT_ATOMS: atom_id res chain seq x y z
N ILE A 1 -6.55 1.18 -6.25
CA ILE A 1 -7.97 0.78 -6.05
C ILE A 1 -8.27 0.53 -4.57
N PHE A 2 -7.53 -0.34 -3.89
CA PHE A 2 -7.77 -0.65 -2.46
C PHE A 2 -7.66 0.58 -1.55
N LEU A 3 -6.60 1.39 -1.69
CA LEU A 3 -6.44 2.65 -0.95
C LEU A 3 -7.55 3.67 -1.25
N ALA A 4 -8.06 3.72 -2.49
CA ALA A 4 -9.16 4.61 -2.85
C ALA A 4 -10.48 4.18 -2.17
N VAL A 5 -10.72 2.87 -2.03
CA VAL A 5 -11.86 2.35 -1.27
C VAL A 5 -11.73 2.66 0.22
N CYS A 6 -10.54 2.52 0.81
CA CYS A 6 -10.29 2.94 2.19
C CYS A 6 -10.49 4.45 2.37
N LEU A 7 -10.05 5.28 1.41
CA LEU A 7 -10.27 6.74 1.45
C LEU A 7 -11.76 7.10 1.44
N ILE A 8 -12.55 6.51 0.54
CA ILE A 8 -14.00 6.75 0.46
C ILE A 8 -14.71 6.30 1.75
N ARG A 9 -14.30 5.17 2.33
CA ARG A 9 -14.85 4.67 3.61
C ARG A 9 -14.46 5.55 4.80
N THR A 10 -13.26 6.13 4.78
CA THR A 10 -12.78 7.09 5.80
C THR A 10 -13.60 8.38 5.75
N ILE A 11 -13.83 8.93 4.56
CA ILE A 11 -14.62 10.17 4.38
C ILE A 11 -16.09 9.97 4.81
N LYS A 12 -16.64 8.76 4.66
CA LYS A 12 -17.99 8.41 5.13
C LYS A 12 -18.07 8.13 6.65
N GLY A 13 -16.99 8.32 7.40
CA GLY A 13 -16.98 8.15 8.86
C GLY A 13 -17.05 6.69 9.33
N HIS A 14 -16.75 5.72 8.45
CA HIS A 14 -16.82 4.28 8.79
C HIS A 14 -15.59 3.75 9.55
N PHE A 15 -14.62 4.61 9.89
CA PHE A 15 -13.47 4.24 10.70
C PHE A 15 -13.44 5.12 11.95
N THR A 16 -13.42 4.46 13.10
CA THR A 16 -13.10 5.07 14.40
C THR A 16 -11.64 4.75 14.77
N PRO A 17 -10.99 5.54 15.63
CA PRO A 17 -9.60 5.31 16.05
C PRO A 17 -9.35 3.90 16.65
N ASP A 18 -10.37 3.27 17.24
CA ASP A 18 -10.28 1.89 17.76
C ASP A 18 -10.57 0.80 16.71
N HIS A 19 -11.20 1.13 15.57
CA HIS A 19 -11.63 0.17 14.54
C HIS A 19 -11.22 0.63 13.13
N HIS A 20 -9.90 0.68 12.90
CA HIS A 20 -9.29 1.02 11.60
C HIS A 20 -8.51 -0.14 10.95
N PHE A 21 -8.78 -1.39 11.31
CA PHE A 21 -8.06 -2.57 10.80
C PHE A 21 -8.02 -2.66 9.26
N GLY A 22 -9.11 -2.28 8.59
CA GLY A 22 -9.15 -2.27 7.12
C GLY A 22 -8.23 -1.22 6.47
N PHE A 23 -7.95 -0.11 7.16
CA PHE A 23 -6.98 0.88 6.72
C PHE A 23 -5.55 0.38 6.96
N GLU A 24 -5.30 -0.22 8.12
CA GLU A 24 -4.00 -0.79 8.48
C GLU A 24 -3.58 -1.91 7.51
N ALA A 25 -4.49 -2.84 7.20
CA ALA A 25 -4.23 -3.89 6.20
C ALA A 25 -3.91 -3.31 4.80
N ALA A 26 -4.54 -2.18 4.43
CA ALA A 26 -4.23 -1.49 3.17
C ALA A 26 -2.85 -0.83 3.18
N ALA A 27 -2.43 -0.26 4.30
CA ALA A 27 -1.09 0.28 4.47
C ALA A 27 -0.02 -0.82 4.39
N TRP A 28 -0.22 -1.93 5.09
CA TRP A 28 0.69 -3.09 5.03
C TRP A 28 0.81 -3.67 3.60
N TYR A 29 -0.32 -3.82 2.90
CA TYR A 29 -0.30 -4.29 1.51
C TYR A 29 0.44 -3.32 0.59
N TRP A 30 0.24 -2.01 0.77
CA TRP A 30 0.93 -1.01 -0.03
C TRP A 30 2.44 -1.03 0.20
N HIS A 31 2.87 -1.12 1.47
CA HIS A 31 4.28 -1.24 1.80
C HIS A 31 4.93 -2.51 1.23
N PHE A 32 4.23 -3.64 1.23
CA PHE A 32 4.73 -4.86 0.59
C PHE A 32 4.99 -4.66 -0.91
N VAL A 33 4.02 -4.08 -1.63
CA VAL A 33 4.15 -3.80 -3.06
C VAL A 33 5.32 -2.85 -3.34
N ASP A 34 5.51 -1.84 -2.50
CA ASP A 34 6.60 -0.87 -2.62
C ASP A 34 7.99 -1.52 -2.46
N VAL A 35 8.16 -2.36 -1.44
CA VAL A 35 9.42 -3.09 -1.21
C VAL A 35 9.75 -4.04 -2.37
N VAL A 36 8.75 -4.78 -2.86
CA VAL A 36 8.93 -5.67 -4.03
C VAL A 36 9.31 -4.86 -5.27
N TRP A 37 8.69 -3.70 -5.47
CA TRP A 37 9.01 -2.82 -6.59
C TRP A 37 10.45 -2.30 -6.52
N LEU A 38 10.92 -1.84 -5.36
CA LEU A 38 12.30 -1.37 -5.19
C LEU A 38 13.30 -2.48 -5.50
N PHE A 39 13.05 -3.70 -5.00
CA PHE A 39 13.89 -4.86 -5.32
C PHE A 39 13.92 -5.14 -6.83
N LEU A 40 12.76 -5.21 -7.48
CA LEU A 40 12.67 -5.43 -8.93
C LEU A 40 13.34 -4.31 -9.73
N PHE A 41 13.15 -3.06 -9.33
CA PHE A 41 13.76 -1.92 -9.99
C PHE A 41 15.27 -2.00 -9.94
N SER A 42 15.84 -2.24 -8.74
CA SER A 42 17.28 -2.40 -8.57
C SER A 42 17.85 -3.60 -9.34
N CYS A 43 17.21 -4.77 -9.27
CA CYS A 43 17.72 -5.96 -9.94
C CYS A 43 17.58 -5.92 -11.47
N VAL A 44 16.44 -5.47 -12.00
CA VAL A 44 16.15 -5.54 -13.44
C VAL A 44 16.68 -4.32 -14.19
N TYR A 45 16.47 -3.12 -13.66
CA TYR A 45 16.75 -1.88 -14.40
C TYR A 45 18.13 -1.30 -14.08
N ILE A 46 18.60 -1.44 -12.84
CA ILE A 46 19.93 -0.94 -12.47
C ILE A 46 20.99 -2.00 -12.78
N TRP A 47 20.84 -3.21 -12.25
CA TRP A 47 21.83 -4.27 -12.49
C TRP A 47 21.66 -4.93 -13.85
N GLY A 48 20.45 -5.29 -14.26
CA GLY A 48 20.21 -5.92 -15.57
C GLY A 48 20.53 -5.05 -16.79
N SER A 49 20.74 -3.75 -16.62
CA SER A 49 21.15 -2.82 -17.68
C SER A 49 22.64 -2.43 -17.63
N ALA A 50 23.39 -2.93 -16.64
CA ALA A 50 24.84 -2.75 -16.49
C ALA A 50 25.60 -3.92 -17.11
#